data_AF-A0A806JD50-F1
#
_entry.id   AF-A0A806JD50-F1
#
_cell.length_a   1.000
_cell.length_b   1.000
_cell.length_c   1.000
_cell.angle_alpha   90.00
_cell.angle_beta   90.00
_cell.angle_gamma   90.00
#
_symmetry.space_group_name_H-M   'P 1'
#
loop_
_entity.id
_entity.type
_entity.pdbx_description
1 polymer ?
#
loop_
_entity_poly.entity_id
_entity_poly.type
_entity_poly.pdbx_seq_one_letter_code
_entity_poly.pdbx_strand_id
1 'polypeptide(L)'
;MKDLEIRSTTLSTDGENKKLVGYVVQWNKESEVLWGEYVERFAPNAFSDSLKSGKDVRALFEHDHTKLLGRTSSVTLTLEEDATGLRFELIPPDTQLGRDLLISVERGDISGMSFGFRTVKNEWDFSVEPNLRTVQQAELVEVTVTSIPAYPDSSLEILKRSQAVAKGEKFTHWQDENRRKWLAVLGA
;
A
#
# COMPACT_ATOMS: atom_id res chain seq x y z
N MET A 1 4.47 16.82 -10.96
CA MET A 1 3.57 16.04 -10.10
C MET A 1 4.46 15.25 -9.15
N LYS A 2 4.10 15.11 -7.87
CA LYS A 2 4.79 14.16 -6.97
C LYS A 2 4.13 12.81 -7.17
N ASP A 3 4.92 11.78 -7.48
CA ASP A 3 4.43 10.45 -7.82
C ASP A 3 3.77 9.79 -6.60
N LEU A 4 2.61 9.13 -6.82
CA LEU A 4 1.89 8.36 -5.81
C LEU A 4 2.47 6.94 -5.76
N GLU A 5 2.81 6.47 -4.58
CA GLU A 5 3.42 5.17 -4.34
C GLU A 5 2.43 4.24 -3.61
N ILE A 6 2.38 2.95 -4.01
CA ILE A 6 1.44 1.95 -3.47
C ILE A 6 2.19 0.76 -2.84
N ARG A 7 1.77 0.25 -1.67
CA ARG A 7 2.44 -0.82 -0.88
C ARG A 7 1.44 -1.67 -0.09
N SER A 8 1.76 -2.92 0.26
CA SER A 8 0.85 -3.85 0.95
C SER A 8 1.31 -4.43 2.31
N THR A 9 0.35 -4.91 3.12
CA THR A 9 0.51 -5.49 4.48
C THR A 9 -0.64 -6.46 4.82
N THR A 10 -0.60 -7.10 6.00
CA THR A 10 -1.61 -8.07 6.48
C THR A 10 -2.63 -7.43 7.44
N LEU A 11 -3.87 -7.91 7.38
CA LEU A 11 -5.03 -7.46 8.17
C LEU A 11 -5.53 -8.54 9.16
N SER A 12 -6.23 -8.14 10.23
CA SER A 12 -6.97 -9.03 11.13
C SER A 12 -8.33 -8.45 11.54
N THR A 13 -9.23 -9.32 12.03
CA THR A 13 -10.56 -8.94 12.55
C THR A 13 -10.58 -8.96 14.07
N ASP A 14 -11.35 -8.05 14.67
CA ASP A 14 -11.72 -8.11 16.10
C ASP A 14 -13.08 -8.82 16.24
N GLY A 15 -13.11 -9.90 17.02
CA GLY A 15 -14.24 -10.84 17.09
C GLY A 15 -15.49 -10.32 17.80
N GLU A 16 -15.38 -9.25 18.60
CA GLU A 16 -16.52 -8.68 19.34
C GLU A 16 -17.11 -7.43 18.68
N ASN A 17 -16.29 -6.67 17.96
CA ASN A 17 -16.69 -5.47 17.23
C ASN A 17 -16.22 -5.62 15.79
N LYS A 18 -17.13 -5.78 14.81
CA LYS A 18 -16.86 -5.94 13.37
C LYS A 18 -15.96 -4.85 12.77
N LYS A 19 -14.68 -4.89 13.13
CA LYS A 19 -13.65 -3.91 12.86
C LYS A 19 -12.50 -4.62 12.19
N LEU A 20 -11.87 -3.90 11.29
CA LEU A 20 -10.65 -4.29 10.62
C LEU A 20 -9.50 -3.54 11.30
N VAL A 21 -8.54 -4.28 11.85
CA VAL A 21 -7.41 -3.72 12.59
C VAL A 21 -6.10 -4.30 12.09
N GLY A 22 -5.04 -3.51 12.17
CA GLY A 22 -3.70 -3.97 11.80
C GLY A 22 -2.73 -2.82 11.65
N TYR A 23 -1.62 -3.10 10.96
CA TYR A 23 -0.60 -2.10 10.65
C TYR A 23 -0.55 -1.87 9.15
N VAL A 24 -0.76 -0.62 8.74
CA VAL A 24 -0.55 -0.14 7.37
C VAL A 24 0.88 -0.42 6.94
N VAL A 25 1.83 -0.14 7.84
CA VAL A 25 3.25 -0.46 7.68
C VAL A 25 3.91 -0.60 9.04
N GLN A 26 4.92 -1.48 9.13
CA GLN A 26 5.75 -1.66 10.33
C GLN A 26 7.09 -0.96 10.14
N TRP A 27 7.60 -0.33 11.19
CA TRP A 27 8.85 0.44 11.13
C TRP A 27 10.06 -0.46 10.92
N ASN A 28 10.99 0.03 10.10
CA ASN A 28 12.26 -0.62 9.76
C ASN A 28 12.15 -2.02 9.14
N LYS A 29 10.93 -2.54 8.96
CA LYS A 29 10.69 -3.78 8.25
C LYS A 29 10.93 -3.54 6.77
N GLU A 30 11.86 -4.30 6.21
CA GLU A 30 12.13 -4.30 4.78
C GLU A 30 10.95 -4.94 4.04
N SER A 31 10.60 -4.33 2.92
CA SER A 31 9.67 -4.89 1.96
C SER A 31 10.29 -6.05 1.19
N GLU A 32 9.46 -6.73 0.41
CA GLU A 32 9.95 -7.51 -0.72
C GLU A 32 10.74 -6.62 -1.70
N VAL A 33 11.50 -7.25 -2.61
CA VAL A 33 12.29 -6.51 -3.60
C VAL A 33 11.35 -5.79 -4.58
N LEU A 34 11.24 -4.49 -4.40
CA LEU A 34 10.41 -3.61 -5.21
C LEU A 34 11.04 -3.42 -6.58
N TRP A 35 10.23 -3.65 -7.60
CA TRP A 35 10.65 -3.55 -8.99
C TRP A 35 11.91 -4.38 -9.28
N GLY A 36 12.24 -5.40 -8.48
CA GLY A 36 13.51 -6.11 -8.60
C GLY A 36 14.78 -5.27 -8.49
N GLU A 37 14.71 -4.05 -7.93
CA GLU A 37 15.81 -3.07 -7.84
C GLU A 37 16.24 -2.77 -6.42
N TYR A 38 15.29 -2.70 -5.50
CA TYR A 38 15.55 -2.23 -4.15
C TYR A 38 14.57 -2.81 -3.16
N VAL A 39 14.99 -2.87 -1.91
CA VAL A 39 14.09 -3.08 -0.77
C VAL A 39 13.78 -1.72 -0.15
N GLU A 40 12.58 -1.57 0.41
CA GLU A 40 12.14 -0.34 1.06
C GLU A 40 11.77 -0.60 2.51
N ARG A 41 12.11 0.34 3.38
CA ARG A 41 11.59 0.38 4.75
C ARG A 41 11.18 1.79 5.12
N PHE A 42 10.29 1.89 6.10
CA PHE A 42 9.86 3.17 6.66
C PHE A 42 10.52 3.40 8.01
N ALA A 43 11.12 4.57 8.18
CA ALA A 43 11.64 4.97 9.48
C ALA A 43 10.49 5.15 10.49
N PRO A 44 10.74 4.98 11.80
CA PRO A 44 9.75 5.33 12.82
C PRO A 44 9.26 6.76 12.65
N ASN A 45 7.95 6.95 12.78
CA ASN A 45 7.27 8.24 12.66
C ASN A 45 7.32 8.87 11.24
N ALA A 46 7.53 8.07 10.19
CA ALA A 46 7.59 8.56 8.81
C ALA A 46 6.30 9.27 8.36
N PHE A 47 5.15 9.03 9.00
CA PHE A 47 3.87 9.65 8.68
C PHE A 47 3.41 10.70 9.70
N SER A 48 4.22 11.00 10.73
CA SER A 48 3.85 11.90 11.83
C SER A 48 3.33 13.26 11.34
N ASP A 49 4.04 13.89 10.39
CA ASP A 49 3.64 15.18 9.83
C ASP A 49 2.38 15.05 8.96
N SER A 50 2.23 13.92 8.27
CA SER A 50 1.02 13.63 7.49
C SER A 50 -0.21 13.56 8.39
N LEU A 51 -0.13 12.82 9.50
CA LEU A 51 -1.23 12.69 10.46
C LEU A 51 -1.54 14.03 11.14
N LYS A 52 -0.51 14.76 11.59
CA LYS A 52 -0.67 16.10 12.20
C LYS A 52 -1.29 17.13 11.27
N SER A 53 -1.14 16.98 9.96
CA SER A 53 -1.74 17.89 8.99
C SER A 53 -3.27 17.90 8.99
N GLY A 54 -3.90 16.84 9.54
CA GLY A 54 -5.36 16.70 9.58
C GLY A 54 -6.00 16.51 8.20
N LYS A 55 -5.20 16.24 7.15
CA LYS A 55 -5.73 15.90 5.83
C LYS A 55 -6.52 14.60 5.92
N ASP A 56 -7.67 14.58 5.26
CA ASP A 56 -8.52 13.41 5.31
C ASP A 56 -7.94 12.25 4.48
N VAL A 57 -7.78 11.11 5.15
CA VAL A 57 -7.36 9.84 4.57
C VAL A 57 -8.58 8.94 4.42
N ARG A 58 -8.71 8.32 3.24
CA ARG A 58 -9.80 7.37 2.93
C ARG A 58 -9.33 5.93 3.10
N ALA A 59 -10.23 5.09 3.58
CA ALA A 59 -10.14 3.64 3.47
C ALA A 59 -10.98 3.18 2.29
N LEU A 60 -10.35 2.55 1.30
CA LEU A 60 -10.98 2.08 0.07
C LEU A 60 -11.00 0.56 -0.01
N PHE A 61 -11.78 0.04 -0.96
CA PHE A 61 -11.64 -1.33 -1.45
C PHE A 61 -10.97 -1.31 -2.83
N GLU A 62 -9.90 -2.07 -3.02
CA GLU A 62 -9.18 -2.22 -4.30
C GLU A 62 -8.69 -0.91 -4.94
N HIS A 63 -8.25 0.07 -4.14
CA HIS A 63 -7.84 1.41 -4.62
C HIS A 63 -8.95 2.15 -5.41
N ASP A 64 -10.20 1.67 -5.33
CA ASP A 64 -11.33 2.21 -6.08
C ASP A 64 -11.97 3.34 -5.27
N HIS A 65 -11.78 4.58 -5.71
CA HIS A 65 -12.35 5.77 -5.05
C HIS A 65 -13.89 5.77 -5.01
N THR A 66 -14.56 4.92 -5.79
CA THR A 66 -16.02 4.75 -5.74
C THR A 66 -16.46 3.75 -4.65
N LYS A 67 -15.53 2.96 -4.11
CA LYS A 67 -15.76 1.91 -3.10
C LYS A 67 -15.20 2.32 -1.74
N LEU A 68 -15.75 3.38 -1.18
CA LEU A 68 -15.36 3.93 0.12
C LEU A 68 -15.84 3.02 1.27
N LEU A 69 -14.90 2.61 2.13
CA LEU A 69 -15.15 1.84 3.35
C LEU A 69 -15.09 2.70 4.63
N GLY A 70 -14.48 3.87 4.57
CA GLY A 70 -14.36 4.74 5.73
C GLY A 70 -13.37 5.86 5.49
N ARG A 71 -13.26 6.79 6.45
CA ARG A 71 -12.32 7.90 6.38
C ARG A 71 -12.07 8.52 7.75
N THR A 72 -10.95 9.20 7.87
CA THR A 72 -10.55 9.85 9.12
C THR A 72 -11.49 10.97 9.55
N SER A 73 -12.03 11.76 8.61
CA SER A 73 -12.89 12.89 8.95
C SER A 73 -14.25 12.49 9.54
N SER A 74 -14.68 11.25 9.32
CA SER A 74 -15.91 10.69 9.91
C SER A 74 -15.64 9.73 11.06
N VAL A 75 -14.38 9.59 11.50
CA VAL A 75 -13.96 8.72 12.61
C VAL A 75 -14.31 7.24 12.39
N THR A 76 -14.55 6.84 11.14
CA THR A 76 -14.74 5.44 10.75
C THR A 76 -13.42 4.77 10.39
N LEU A 77 -12.38 5.56 10.12
CA LEU A 77 -10.99 5.15 10.05
C LEU A 77 -10.21 5.92 11.12
N THR A 78 -9.50 5.19 11.99
CA THR A 78 -8.53 5.75 12.93
C THR A 78 -7.13 5.32 12.49
N LEU A 79 -6.17 6.25 12.53
CA LEU A 79 -4.77 6.03 12.18
C LEU A 79 -3.90 6.58 13.31
N GLU A 80 -2.94 5.77 13.75
CA GLU A 80 -2.05 6.12 14.86
C GLU A 80 -0.66 5.53 14.61
N GLU A 81 0.39 6.29 14.92
CA GLU A 81 1.75 5.75 14.96
C GLU A 81 2.06 5.27 16.37
N ASP A 82 2.59 4.05 16.49
CA ASP A 82 3.13 3.52 17.73
C ASP A 82 4.57 3.03 17.54
N ALA A 83 5.13 2.34 18.54
CA ALA A 83 6.50 1.81 18.47
C ALA A 83 6.70 0.74 17.39
N THR A 84 5.62 0.10 16.92
CA THR A 84 5.64 -0.98 15.93
C THR A 84 5.47 -0.44 14.51
N GLY A 85 4.54 0.51 14.30
CA GLY A 85 4.13 0.89 12.96
C GLY A 85 3.07 1.98 12.90
N LEU A 86 2.55 2.21 11.70
CA LEU A 86 1.31 2.96 11.47
C LEU A 86 0.13 2.00 11.64
N ARG A 87 -0.48 2.00 12.81
CA ARG A 87 -1.68 1.23 13.12
C ARG A 87 -2.91 1.86 12.46
N PHE A 88 -3.82 1.03 11.97
CA PHE A 88 -5.16 1.47 11.59
C PHE A 88 -6.24 0.68 12.33
N GLU A 89 -7.40 1.32 12.43
CA GLU A 89 -8.66 0.72 12.83
C GLU A 89 -9.76 1.25 11.92
N LEU A 90 -10.45 0.34 11.24
CA LEU A 90 -11.51 0.66 10.29
C LEU A 90 -12.81 -0.01 10.75
N ILE A 91 -13.89 0.78 10.77
CA ILE A 91 -15.25 0.33 10.95
C ILE A 91 -15.93 0.37 9.57
N PRO A 92 -16.02 -0.76 8.85
CA PRO A 92 -16.70 -0.78 7.55
C PRO A 92 -18.17 -0.39 7.68
N PRO A 93 -18.76 0.24 6.66
CA PRO A 93 -20.17 0.64 6.70
C PRO A 93 -21.06 -0.60 6.63
N ASP A 94 -22.28 -0.50 7.17
CA ASP A 94 -23.30 -1.54 7.00
C ASP A 94 -23.99 -1.47 5.62
N THR A 95 -23.18 -1.46 4.57
CA THR A 95 -23.60 -1.60 3.17
C THR A 95 -23.34 -3.01 2.70
N GLN A 96 -23.83 -3.35 1.51
CA GLN A 96 -23.54 -4.65 0.89
C GLN A 96 -22.02 -4.87 0.79
N LEU A 97 -21.28 -3.88 0.27
CA LEU A 97 -19.82 -3.94 0.16
C LEU A 97 -19.14 -4.17 1.51
N GLY A 98 -19.53 -3.43 2.56
CA GLY A 98 -18.89 -3.56 3.88
C GLY A 98 -19.17 -4.91 4.54
N ARG A 99 -20.39 -5.43 4.43
CA ARG A 99 -20.74 -6.77 4.93
C ARG A 99 -20.01 -7.88 4.17
N ASP A 100 -20.00 -7.80 2.84
CA ASP A 100 -19.33 -8.79 2.00
C ASP A 100 -17.82 -8.80 2.23
N LEU A 101 -17.22 -7.62 2.43
CA LEU A 101 -15.82 -7.50 2.81
C LEU A 101 -15.54 -8.22 4.14
N LEU A 102 -16.32 -7.96 5.18
CA LEU A 102 -16.13 -8.59 6.49
C LEU A 102 -16.20 -10.12 6.39
N ILE A 103 -17.18 -10.66 5.65
CA ILE A 103 -17.31 -12.10 5.40
C ILE A 103 -16.08 -12.64 4.66
N SER A 104 -15.61 -11.93 3.63
CA SER A 104 -14.44 -12.33 2.84
C SER A 104 -13.16 -12.33 3.68
N VAL A 105 -13.02 -11.36 4.60
CA VAL A 105 -11.89 -11.32 5.54
C VAL A 105 -11.98 -12.45 6.56
N GLU A 106 -13.16 -12.70 7.13
CA GLU A 106 -13.38 -13.79 8.10
C GLU A 106 -13.08 -15.17 7.51
N ARG A 107 -13.43 -15.37 6.23
CA ARG A 107 -13.12 -16.60 5.49
C ARG A 107 -11.65 -16.72 5.07
N GLY A 108 -10.88 -15.64 5.16
CA GLY A 108 -9.50 -15.57 4.69
C GLY A 108 -9.36 -15.34 3.18
N ASP A 109 -10.47 -15.11 2.46
CA ASP A 109 -10.46 -14.78 1.02
C ASP A 109 -9.76 -13.43 0.77
N ILE A 110 -9.81 -12.52 1.76
CA ILE A 110 -9.14 -11.21 1.73
C ILE A 110 -8.35 -11.03 3.02
N SER A 111 -7.03 -10.99 2.92
CA SER A 111 -6.10 -10.81 4.06
C SER A 111 -5.15 -9.62 3.89
N GLY A 112 -5.22 -8.97 2.72
CA GLY A 112 -4.32 -7.90 2.32
C GLY A 112 -4.87 -6.50 2.60
N MET A 113 -3.96 -5.61 2.94
CA MET A 113 -4.16 -4.17 2.89
C MET A 113 -3.09 -3.58 1.98
N SER A 114 -3.40 -2.43 1.39
CA SER A 114 -2.44 -1.59 0.69
C SER A 114 -2.60 -0.12 1.09
N PHE A 115 -1.66 0.74 0.72
CA PHE A 115 -1.72 2.17 1.00
C PHE A 115 -1.03 3.00 -0.08
N GLY A 116 -1.63 4.14 -0.38
CA GLY A 116 -1.10 5.15 -1.27
C GLY A 116 -0.41 6.26 -0.49
N PHE A 117 0.82 6.63 -0.86
CA PHE A 117 1.56 7.72 -0.21
C PHE A 117 2.42 8.51 -1.18
N ARG A 118 2.91 9.68 -0.76
CA ARG A 118 3.91 10.46 -1.48
C ARG A 118 5.14 10.63 -0.62
N THR A 119 6.30 10.25 -1.15
CA THR A 119 7.55 10.48 -0.42
C THR A 119 7.87 11.97 -0.33
N VAL A 120 8.21 12.41 0.89
CA VAL A 120 8.69 13.76 1.18
C VAL A 120 10.20 13.75 1.38
N LYS A 121 10.72 12.76 2.12
CA LYS A 121 12.15 12.57 2.39
C LYS A 121 12.49 11.09 2.41
N ASN A 122 13.55 10.72 1.69
CA ASN A 122 14.11 9.37 1.72
C ASN A 122 15.64 9.42 1.69
N GLU A 123 16.25 8.26 1.97
CA GLU A 123 17.67 8.01 1.85
C GLU A 123 17.88 6.69 1.11
N TRP A 124 18.95 6.61 0.33
CA TRP A 124 19.32 5.43 -0.45
C TRP A 124 20.70 4.94 -0.02
N ASP A 125 20.78 3.65 0.27
CA ASP A 125 22.03 2.92 0.44
C ASP A 125 22.28 2.05 -0.80
N PHE A 126 23.26 2.48 -1.61
CA PHE A 126 23.71 1.78 -2.81
C PHE A 126 24.92 0.87 -2.55
N SER A 127 25.34 0.72 -1.28
CA SER A 127 26.44 -0.18 -0.90
C SER A 127 25.97 -1.63 -0.68
N VAL A 128 24.65 -1.85 -0.66
CA VAL A 128 23.98 -3.15 -0.49
C VAL A 128 23.23 -3.55 -1.75
N GLU A 129 23.06 -4.86 -1.97
CA GLU A 129 22.28 -5.42 -3.08
C GLU A 129 21.22 -6.40 -2.52
N PRO A 130 19.91 -6.19 -2.80
CA PRO A 130 19.34 -5.06 -3.53
C PRO A 130 19.54 -3.73 -2.78
N ASN A 131 19.54 -2.61 -3.51
CA ASN A 131 19.69 -1.28 -2.89
C ASN A 131 18.65 -1.09 -1.79
N LEU A 132 18.97 -0.36 -0.72
CA LEU A 132 18.03 -0.10 0.35
C LEU A 132 17.53 1.34 0.29
N ARG A 133 16.22 1.52 0.19
CA ARG A 133 15.55 2.81 0.35
C ARG A 133 14.95 2.91 1.74
N THR A 134 15.31 3.94 2.49
CA THR A 134 14.65 4.28 3.75
C THR A 134 13.78 5.52 3.55
N VAL A 135 12.46 5.36 3.66
CA VAL A 135 11.50 6.48 3.65
C VAL A 135 11.49 7.11 5.05
N GLN A 136 12.01 8.33 5.15
CA GLN A 136 12.10 9.06 6.42
C GLN A 136 10.86 9.92 6.69
N GLN A 137 10.19 10.38 5.63
CA GLN A 137 8.99 11.20 5.72
C GLN A 137 8.10 10.98 4.49
N ALA A 138 6.80 10.78 4.71
CA ALA A 138 5.81 10.54 3.68
C ALA A 138 4.46 11.21 4.00
N GLU A 139 3.75 11.63 2.95
CA GLU A 139 2.35 12.05 3.01
C GLU A 139 1.47 10.84 2.69
N LEU A 140 0.65 10.40 3.63
CA LEU A 140 -0.34 9.36 3.42
C LEU A 140 -1.53 9.92 2.62
N VAL A 141 -1.93 9.20 1.57
CA VAL A 141 -3.02 9.59 0.68
C VAL A 141 -4.26 8.73 0.94
N GLU A 142 -4.07 7.42 1.07
CA GLU A 142 -5.14 6.46 1.31
C GLU A 142 -4.62 5.17 1.93
N VAL A 143 -5.53 4.43 2.58
CA VAL A 143 -5.37 3.01 2.87
C VAL A 143 -6.43 2.25 2.09
N THR A 144 -6.16 1.01 1.71
CA THR A 144 -7.12 0.17 0.99
C THR A 144 -7.10 -1.24 1.53
N VAL A 145 -8.26 -1.88 1.61
CA VAL A 145 -8.34 -3.33 1.74
C VAL A 145 -8.33 -3.92 0.33
N THR A 146 -7.57 -4.99 0.10
CA THR A 146 -7.41 -5.55 -1.24
C THR A 146 -7.22 -7.07 -1.20
N SER A 147 -7.85 -7.74 -2.15
CA SER A 147 -7.71 -9.17 -2.43
C SER A 147 -6.43 -9.49 -3.22
N ILE A 148 -5.83 -8.50 -3.88
CA ILE A 148 -4.59 -8.61 -4.64
C ILE A 148 -3.57 -7.67 -4.02
N PRO A 149 -2.88 -8.07 -2.93
CA PRO A 149 -1.78 -7.28 -2.40
C PRO A 149 -0.74 -7.05 -3.52
N ALA A 150 -0.06 -5.90 -3.49
CA ALA A 150 0.91 -5.51 -4.51
C ALA A 150 2.08 -6.50 -4.69
N TYR A 151 2.23 -7.48 -3.79
CA TYR A 151 3.19 -8.58 -3.86
C TYR A 151 2.49 -9.94 -3.64
N PRO A 152 2.59 -10.89 -4.60
CA PRO A 152 2.02 -12.22 -4.53
C PRO A 152 2.95 -13.29 -3.92
N ASP A 153 3.89 -12.95 -3.04
CA ASP A 153 4.62 -13.97 -2.24
C ASP A 153 3.92 -14.17 -0.88
N SER A 154 2.64 -14.53 -0.87
CA SER A 154 2.25 -15.94 -0.98
C SER A 154 2.27 -16.54 -2.40
N SER A 155 3.42 -17.13 -2.74
CA SER A 155 3.76 -18.04 -3.86
C SER A 155 3.98 -17.49 -5.30
N LEU A 156 5.27 -17.27 -5.60
CA LEU A 156 6.05 -17.72 -6.77
C LEU A 156 5.70 -17.20 -8.19
N GLU A 157 6.77 -16.68 -8.81
CA GLU A 157 7.08 -16.51 -10.26
C GLU A 157 6.81 -15.15 -10.95
N ILE A 158 7.94 -14.54 -11.36
CA ILE A 158 8.19 -13.59 -12.47
C ILE A 158 7.75 -12.13 -12.25
N LEU A 159 8.48 -11.05 -12.61
CA LEU A 159 9.88 -10.70 -12.91
C LEU A 159 9.83 -9.16 -13.19
N LYS A 160 10.68 -8.37 -12.51
CA LYS A 160 11.31 -7.05 -12.85
C LYS A 160 10.78 -6.25 -14.08
N ARG A 161 10.65 -4.91 -14.14
CA ARG A 161 11.26 -3.73 -13.48
C ARG A 161 10.64 -2.43 -14.07
N SER A 162 10.78 -1.27 -13.41
CA SER A 162 10.83 0.08 -14.05
C SER A 162 11.05 1.17 -12.96
N GLN A 163 12.06 2.06 -12.98
CA GLN A 163 12.77 2.66 -14.12
C GLN A 163 14.08 3.43 -13.76
N ALA A 164 14.91 3.61 -14.80
CA ALA A 164 16.29 4.10 -14.89
C ALA A 164 16.59 5.58 -14.55
N VAL A 165 17.84 5.86 -14.11
CA VAL A 165 18.86 6.67 -14.82
C VAL A 165 20.28 6.36 -14.28
N ALA A 166 21.07 5.54 -15.00
CA ALA A 166 22.52 5.69 -15.12
C ALA A 166 23.06 4.74 -16.22
N LYS A 167 23.74 5.31 -17.21
CA LYS A 167 24.42 4.68 -18.37
C LYS A 167 23.48 4.32 -19.54
N GLY A 168 23.48 5.21 -20.53
CA GLY A 168 22.69 5.07 -21.74
C GLY A 168 23.22 3.98 -22.66
N GLU A 169 22.40 2.97 -22.92
CA GLU A 169 22.46 2.15 -24.13
C GLU A 169 21.02 1.84 -24.58
N LYS A 170 20.83 1.74 -25.91
CA LYS A 170 19.53 1.72 -26.58
C LYS A 170 18.89 0.33 -26.50
N PHE A 171 17.60 0.24 -26.16
CA PHE A 171 16.81 -0.96 -26.42
C PHE A 171 15.43 -0.60 -27.00
N THR A 172 15.16 -1.17 -28.17
CA THR A 172 13.93 -1.06 -28.94
C THR A 172 13.08 -2.34 -28.79
N HIS A 173 11.75 -2.15 -28.88
CA HIS A 173 10.79 -3.10 -29.46
C HIS A 173 10.02 -4.11 -28.56
N TRP A 174 9.80 -3.86 -27.25
CA TRP A 174 8.97 -4.77 -26.43
C TRP A 174 7.73 -4.14 -25.75
N GLN A 175 7.42 -2.87 -26.04
CA GLN A 175 6.49 -2.08 -25.20
C GLN A 175 5.03 -2.02 -25.68
N ASP A 176 4.65 -2.62 -26.82
CA ASP A 176 3.30 -2.44 -27.38
C ASP A 176 2.25 -3.48 -26.93
N GLU A 177 2.63 -4.71 -26.58
CA GLU A 177 1.64 -5.78 -26.32
C GLU A 177 1.14 -5.82 -24.86
N ASN A 178 2.02 -5.55 -23.89
CA ASN A 178 1.65 -5.63 -22.47
C ASN A 178 0.80 -4.44 -22.00
N ARG A 179 0.94 -3.29 -22.68
CA ARG A 179 0.09 -2.11 -22.46
C ARG A 179 -1.36 -2.37 -22.90
N ARG A 180 -1.57 -3.12 -24.00
CA ARG A 180 -2.92 -3.48 -24.48
C ARG A 180 -3.62 -4.46 -23.56
N LYS A 181 -2.89 -5.41 -22.95
CA LYS A 181 -3.48 -6.40 -22.02
C LYS A 181 -3.91 -5.78 -20.69
N TRP A 182 -3.15 -4.82 -20.16
CA TRP A 182 -3.52 -4.11 -18.92
C TRP A 182 -4.70 -3.14 -19.09
N LEU A 183 -4.80 -2.45 -20.24
CA LEU A 183 -5.96 -1.60 -20.55
C LEU A 183 -7.25 -2.43 -20.74
N ALA A 184 -7.13 -3.65 -21.28
CA ALA A 184 -8.26 -4.56 -21.44
C ALA A 184 -8.83 -5.08 -20.10
N VAL A 185 -8.02 -5.18 -19.05
CA VAL A 185 -8.47 -5.58 -17.69
C VAL A 185 -9.11 -4.41 -16.93
N LEU A 186 -8.71 -3.17 -17.24
CA LEU A 186 -9.27 -1.95 -16.64
C LEU A 186 -10.45 -1.35 -17.42
N GLY A 187 -10.89 -1.99 -18.51
CA GLY A 187 -12.08 -1.58 -19.25
C GLY A 187 -11.93 -0.24 -19.98
N ALA A 188 -10.84 -0.06 -20.75
CA ALA A 188 -10.72 0.98 -21.77
C ALA A 188 -10.38 0.37 -23.14
#